data_AF-A0A1U9MFV6-F1
#
_entry.id   AF-A0A1U9MFV6-F1
#
_cell.length_a   1.000
_cell.length_b   1.000
_cell.length_c   1.000
_cell.angle_alpha   90.00
_cell.angle_beta   90.00
_cell.angle_gamma   90.00
#
_symmetry.space_group_name_H-M   'P 1'
#
loop_
_entity.id
_entity.type
_entity.pdbx_description
1 polymer ?
#
loop_
_entity_poly.entity_id
_entity_poly.type
_entity_poly.pdbx_seq_one_letter_code
_entity_poly.pdbx_strand_id
1 'polypeptide(L)'
;MTEPEIKTKTIEEFFANNNLQTVSIPILQPSEPFLDMAGEDLRRRIFMTENENGDSLCLRPEFTIPVCIKHIKTGATTPRRYAYIGEVFRQSRSGENSFYQAGIEDLGDVDEATADSRCLYDALSLLKHISGNPAYTVLLGDQNVFASVLQELGIVPTWQKRLLRSFGNARQLRDLLHILAEPKSEQSLPADLMKLVEAQDEAALTNYIEGEMLDAGISPSAGRSPTEIARRLLEKQLLSSVRLTKPVLEALEEFLSIRLALDEAEEALFEFGKKHELVSDHFLMPFKARNRAFSNRGIALESLQYDAAFGRPLDYYTGFVFEIRRDSDVMIGGGRYNRLMTMLGADRPIPAVGFSVWLDRLANGKANGIGVESREGKSL
;
A
#
# COMPACT_ATOMS: atom_id res chain seq x y z
N MET A 1 -19.18 17.11 -27.08
CA MET A 1 -18.67 16.14 -26.09
C MET A 1 -18.17 16.93 -24.90
N THR A 2 -18.57 16.54 -23.69
CA THR A 2 -18.05 17.13 -22.45
C THR A 2 -16.56 16.79 -22.29
N GLU A 3 -15.80 17.57 -21.49
CA GLU A 3 -14.37 17.31 -21.25
C GLU A 3 -14.08 15.86 -20.73
N PRO A 4 -14.93 15.26 -19.87
CA PRO A 4 -14.81 13.86 -19.48
C PRO A 4 -15.00 12.87 -20.65
N GLU A 5 -15.97 13.09 -21.53
CA GLU A 5 -16.25 12.21 -22.68
C GLU A 5 -15.08 12.16 -23.67
N ILE A 6 -14.39 13.28 -23.88
CA ILE A 6 -13.22 13.36 -24.76
C ILE A 6 -12.08 12.50 -24.19
N LYS A 7 -11.84 12.58 -22.88
CA LYS A 7 -10.77 11.81 -22.22
C LYS A 7 -11.07 10.32 -22.19
N THR A 8 -12.33 9.93 -21.98
CA THR A 8 -12.73 8.52 -22.04
C THR A 8 -12.41 7.90 -23.40
N LYS A 9 -12.76 8.58 -24.50
CA LYS A 9 -12.48 8.09 -25.84
C LYS A 9 -10.97 7.97 -26.13
N THR A 10 -10.19 8.98 -25.75
CA THR A 10 -8.71 8.95 -25.88
C THR A 10 -8.10 7.77 -25.11
N ILE A 11 -8.61 7.46 -23.93
CA ILE A 11 -8.13 6.32 -23.13
C ILE A 11 -8.52 4.98 -23.77
N GLU A 12 -9.75 4.86 -24.27
CA GLU A 12 -10.19 3.67 -25.00
C GLU A 12 -9.37 3.43 -26.28
N GLU A 13 -9.02 4.50 -27.01
CA GLU A 13 -8.11 4.44 -28.15
C GLU A 13 -6.71 3.96 -27.74
N PHE A 14 -6.17 4.45 -26.62
CA PHE A 14 -4.91 3.94 -26.07
C PHE A 14 -4.99 2.44 -25.75
N PHE A 15 -6.08 1.99 -25.11
CA PHE A 15 -6.25 0.57 -24.79
C PHE A 15 -6.33 -0.29 -26.05
N ALA A 16 -7.07 0.15 -27.07
CA ALA A 16 -7.18 -0.55 -28.35
C ALA A 16 -5.82 -0.63 -29.08
N ASN A 17 -5.10 0.49 -29.17
CA ASN A 17 -3.79 0.55 -29.84
C ASN A 17 -2.72 -0.34 -29.16
N ASN A 18 -2.86 -0.58 -27.86
CA ASN A 18 -1.97 -1.45 -27.10
C ASN A 18 -2.52 -2.89 -26.91
N ASN A 19 -3.60 -3.24 -27.61
CA ASN A 19 -4.25 -4.56 -27.55
C ASN A 19 -4.61 -5.02 -26.12
N LEU A 20 -5.04 -4.08 -25.26
CA LEU A 20 -5.42 -4.37 -23.89
C LEU A 20 -6.87 -4.85 -23.81
N GLN A 21 -7.11 -5.91 -23.03
CA GLN A 21 -8.47 -6.40 -22.82
C GLN A 21 -9.22 -5.48 -21.86
N THR A 22 -10.22 -4.76 -22.37
CA THR A 22 -11.08 -3.94 -21.52
C THR A 22 -12.05 -4.79 -20.71
N VAL A 23 -12.26 -4.41 -19.44
CA VAL A 23 -13.20 -5.08 -18.55
C VAL A 23 -14.22 -4.10 -17.99
N SER A 24 -15.49 -4.49 -18.10
CA SER A 24 -16.58 -3.85 -17.37
C SER A 24 -16.72 -4.46 -15.97
N ILE A 25 -16.75 -3.59 -14.96
CA ILE A 25 -16.95 -3.91 -13.55
C ILE A 25 -18.24 -3.20 -13.10
N PRO A 26 -19.16 -3.86 -12.39
CA PRO A 26 -20.34 -3.20 -11.83
C PRO A 26 -19.99 -2.13 -10.79
N ILE A 27 -20.85 -1.12 -10.60
CA ILE A 27 -20.62 -0.10 -9.56
C ILE A 27 -20.82 -0.69 -8.16
N LEU A 28 -21.90 -1.45 -7.96
CA LEU A 28 -22.15 -2.15 -6.70
C LEU A 28 -21.27 -3.40 -6.60
N GLN A 29 -20.59 -3.55 -5.47
CA GLN A 29 -19.69 -4.66 -5.17
C GLN A 29 -19.98 -5.21 -3.77
N PRO A 30 -19.69 -6.49 -3.49
CA PRO A 30 -19.61 -6.99 -2.12
C PRO A 30 -18.58 -6.17 -1.32
N SER A 31 -18.91 -5.81 -0.09
CA SER A 31 -18.08 -4.89 0.71
C SER A 31 -16.86 -5.58 1.35
N GLU A 32 -17.01 -6.83 1.78
CA GLU A 32 -16.02 -7.60 2.55
C GLU A 32 -14.60 -7.57 1.94
N PRO A 33 -14.39 -7.84 0.63
CA PRO A 33 -13.05 -7.78 0.04
C PRO A 33 -12.36 -6.42 0.17
N PHE A 34 -13.12 -5.31 0.19
CA PHE A 34 -12.54 -3.99 0.39
C PHE A 34 -12.26 -3.72 1.87
N LEU A 35 -13.16 -4.14 2.77
CA LEU A 35 -12.97 -3.91 4.20
C LEU A 35 -11.72 -4.61 4.75
N ASP A 36 -11.36 -5.74 4.16
CA ASP A 36 -10.21 -6.54 4.58
C ASP A 36 -8.88 -6.09 3.94
N MET A 37 -8.92 -5.55 2.71
CA MET A 37 -7.72 -5.31 1.89
C MET A 37 -7.37 -3.83 1.69
N ALA A 38 -8.33 -2.93 1.85
CA ALA A 38 -8.19 -1.53 1.42
C ALA A 38 -7.30 -0.66 2.33
N GLY A 39 -6.90 -1.16 3.50
CA GLY A 39 -6.25 -0.37 4.55
C GLY A 39 -7.21 0.60 5.26
N GLU A 40 -6.80 1.12 6.41
CA GLU A 40 -7.69 1.92 7.27
C GLU A 40 -8.20 3.21 6.61
N ASP A 41 -7.34 3.89 5.83
CA ASP A 41 -7.67 5.18 5.23
C ASP A 41 -8.75 5.05 4.15
N LEU A 42 -8.65 4.05 3.29
CA LEU A 42 -9.66 3.82 2.27
C LEU A 42 -10.94 3.25 2.89
N ARG A 43 -10.82 2.32 3.85
CA ARG A 43 -11.96 1.71 4.55
C ARG A 43 -12.93 2.73 5.13
N ARG A 44 -12.43 3.79 5.78
CA ARG A 44 -13.25 4.86 6.37
C ARG A 44 -13.99 5.72 5.34
N ARG A 45 -13.66 5.58 4.05
CA ARG A 45 -14.21 6.38 2.95
C ARG A 45 -15.13 5.59 2.03
N ILE A 46 -15.38 4.31 2.30
CA ILE A 46 -16.24 3.48 1.45
C ILE A 46 -17.72 3.85 1.69
N PHE A 47 -18.49 3.99 0.62
CA PHE A 47 -19.95 4.09 0.71
C PHE A 47 -20.54 2.69 0.87
N MET A 48 -21.15 2.43 2.03
CA MET A 48 -21.78 1.16 2.36
C MET A 48 -23.27 1.19 2.02
N THR A 49 -23.81 0.05 1.60
CA THR A 49 -25.23 -0.18 1.40
C THR A 49 -25.55 -1.66 1.64
N GLU A 50 -26.80 -2.04 1.47
CA GLU A 50 -27.31 -3.38 1.77
C GLU A 50 -28.35 -3.75 0.71
N ASN A 51 -28.41 -5.02 0.30
CA ASN A 51 -29.47 -5.50 -0.58
C ASN A 51 -30.70 -5.96 0.22
N GLU A 52 -31.76 -6.38 -0.48
CA GLU A 52 -33.00 -6.87 0.15
C GLU A 52 -32.82 -8.12 1.02
N ASN A 53 -31.73 -8.88 0.82
CA ASN A 53 -31.43 -10.10 1.58
C ASN A 53 -30.58 -9.82 2.83
N GLY A 54 -30.11 -8.58 3.01
CA GLY A 54 -29.24 -8.18 4.10
C GLY A 54 -27.73 -8.30 3.80
N ASP A 55 -27.34 -8.59 2.56
CA ASP A 55 -25.93 -8.68 2.20
C ASP A 55 -25.29 -7.30 2.17
N SER A 56 -24.13 -7.17 2.81
CA SER A 56 -23.37 -5.91 2.82
C SER A 56 -22.71 -5.64 1.47
N LEU A 57 -23.07 -4.51 0.88
CA LEU A 57 -22.55 -4.03 -0.39
C LEU A 57 -21.84 -2.68 -0.22
N CYS A 58 -21.09 -2.29 -1.23
CA CYS A 58 -20.54 -0.95 -1.34
C CYS A 58 -20.56 -0.45 -2.79
N LEU A 59 -20.56 0.88 -2.95
CA LEU A 59 -20.14 1.47 -4.22
C LEU A 59 -18.63 1.24 -4.35
N ARG A 60 -18.17 0.76 -5.51
CA ARG A 60 -16.76 0.44 -5.73
C ARG A 60 -15.88 1.67 -5.40
N PRO A 61 -14.90 1.53 -4.48
CA PRO A 61 -13.98 2.61 -4.19
C PRO A 61 -12.77 2.64 -5.13
N GLU A 62 -12.53 1.55 -5.86
CA GLU A 62 -11.40 1.34 -6.76
C GLU A 62 -11.69 0.13 -7.69
N PHE A 63 -10.76 -0.22 -8.58
CA PHE A 63 -10.95 -1.23 -9.63
C PHE A 63 -10.10 -2.50 -9.48
N THR A 64 -8.96 -2.45 -8.79
CA THR A 64 -8.00 -3.55 -8.69
C THR A 64 -8.64 -4.79 -8.05
N ILE A 65 -9.26 -4.68 -6.87
CA ILE A 65 -9.91 -5.80 -6.19
C ILE A 65 -10.99 -6.45 -7.06
N PRO A 66 -11.98 -5.72 -7.62
CA PRO A 66 -13.03 -6.36 -8.40
C PRO A 66 -12.53 -6.92 -9.75
N VAL A 67 -11.48 -6.34 -10.35
CA VAL A 67 -10.82 -6.94 -11.53
C VAL A 67 -10.15 -8.27 -11.16
N CYS A 68 -9.44 -8.33 -10.03
CA CYS A 68 -8.82 -9.54 -9.52
C CYS A 68 -9.87 -10.63 -9.21
N ILE A 69 -10.96 -10.28 -8.52
CA ILE A 69 -12.07 -11.20 -8.24
C ILE A 69 -12.68 -11.74 -9.53
N LYS A 70 -12.89 -10.88 -10.53
CA LYS A 70 -13.43 -11.30 -11.84
C LYS A 70 -12.49 -12.27 -12.55
N HIS A 71 -11.18 -12.03 -12.53
CA HIS A 71 -10.20 -12.96 -13.08
C HIS A 71 -10.29 -14.34 -12.42
N ILE A 72 -10.29 -14.38 -11.08
CA ILE A 72 -10.39 -15.63 -10.30
C ILE A 72 -11.69 -16.37 -10.63
N LYS A 73 -12.85 -15.69 -10.54
CA LYS A 73 -14.17 -16.29 -10.79
C LYS A 73 -14.34 -16.84 -12.20
N THR A 74 -13.68 -16.23 -13.19
CA THR A 74 -13.77 -16.70 -14.58
C THR A 74 -12.83 -17.87 -14.89
N GLY A 75 -11.90 -18.20 -13.99
CA GLY A 75 -10.87 -19.22 -14.23
C GLY A 75 -9.97 -18.90 -15.43
N ALA A 76 -9.81 -17.62 -15.75
CA ALA A 76 -9.01 -17.18 -16.89
C ALA A 76 -7.53 -17.57 -16.70
N THR A 77 -6.85 -17.94 -17.79
CA THR A 77 -5.43 -18.27 -17.75
C THR A 77 -4.56 -17.02 -17.61
N THR A 78 -3.42 -17.18 -16.94
CA THR A 78 -2.35 -16.19 -16.83
C THR A 78 -1.17 -16.53 -17.77
N PRO A 79 -0.36 -15.55 -18.21
CA PRO A 79 -0.45 -14.11 -17.90
C PRO A 79 -1.63 -13.43 -18.61
N ARG A 80 -2.21 -12.41 -17.97
CA ARG A 80 -3.38 -11.69 -18.48
C ARG A 80 -3.35 -10.22 -18.08
N ARG A 81 -3.70 -9.35 -19.01
CA ARG A 81 -3.69 -7.89 -18.81
C ARG A 81 -5.08 -7.33 -19.02
N TYR A 82 -5.59 -6.63 -18.02
CA TYR A 82 -6.92 -6.02 -18.06
C TYR A 82 -6.81 -4.51 -17.98
N ALA A 83 -7.55 -3.81 -18.82
CA ALA A 83 -7.71 -2.37 -18.77
C ALA A 83 -9.14 -2.00 -18.33
N TYR A 84 -9.26 -0.91 -17.59
CA TYR A 84 -10.56 -0.41 -17.14
C TYR A 84 -10.62 1.11 -17.23
N ILE A 85 -11.84 1.62 -17.32
CA ILE A 85 -12.16 3.04 -17.18
C ILE A 85 -13.57 3.16 -16.60
N GLY A 86 -13.75 4.08 -15.65
CA GLY A 86 -15.07 4.44 -15.14
C GLY A 86 -15.03 5.14 -13.79
N GLU A 87 -16.22 5.45 -13.29
CA GLU A 87 -16.39 6.19 -12.03
C GLU A 87 -16.18 5.31 -10.79
N VAL A 88 -15.55 5.86 -9.77
CA VAL A 88 -15.41 5.25 -8.43
C VAL A 88 -15.90 6.23 -7.36
N PHE A 89 -16.22 5.70 -6.18
CA PHE A 89 -16.90 6.48 -5.14
C PHE A 89 -16.12 6.42 -3.82
N ARG A 90 -15.79 7.58 -3.26
CA ARG A 90 -15.15 7.69 -1.94
C ARG A 90 -15.69 8.89 -1.19
N GLN A 91 -16.08 8.70 0.06
CA GLN A 91 -16.46 9.79 0.94
C GLN A 91 -15.30 10.79 1.07
N SER A 92 -15.63 12.07 1.00
CA SER A 92 -14.73 13.19 1.25
C SER A 92 -15.35 14.13 2.28
N ARG A 93 -14.50 14.81 3.06
CA ARG A 93 -14.94 15.88 3.97
C ARG A 93 -15.36 17.15 3.21
N SER A 94 -14.90 17.29 1.97
CA SER A 94 -15.17 18.43 1.09
C SER A 94 -15.00 18.03 -0.38
N GLY A 95 -15.85 18.55 -1.27
CA GLY A 95 -15.80 18.28 -2.71
C GLY A 95 -16.66 17.10 -3.15
N GLU A 96 -16.43 16.64 -4.37
CA GLU A 96 -17.18 15.54 -4.98
C GLU A 96 -16.78 14.18 -4.40
N ASN A 97 -17.77 13.29 -4.32
CA ASN A 97 -17.62 11.95 -3.76
C ASN A 97 -17.48 10.87 -4.84
N SER A 98 -17.55 11.25 -6.10
CA SER A 98 -17.31 10.41 -7.25
C SER A 98 -16.27 11.04 -8.17
N PHE A 99 -15.48 10.21 -8.83
CA PHE A 99 -14.42 10.65 -9.74
C PHE A 99 -14.05 9.51 -10.68
N TYR A 100 -13.45 9.82 -11.82
CA TYR A 100 -13.08 8.82 -12.83
C TYR A 100 -11.68 8.25 -12.59
N GLN A 101 -11.60 6.93 -12.74
CA GLN A 101 -10.35 6.20 -12.79
C GLN A 101 -10.21 5.40 -14.08
N ALA A 102 -8.98 5.31 -14.57
CA ALA A 102 -8.60 4.40 -15.63
C ALA A 102 -7.28 3.73 -15.27
N GLY A 103 -7.05 2.49 -15.70
CA GLY A 103 -5.86 1.76 -15.29
C GLY A 103 -5.69 0.43 -15.97
N ILE A 104 -4.59 -0.25 -15.61
CA ILE A 104 -4.20 -1.55 -16.13
C ILE A 104 -3.78 -2.44 -14.97
N GLU A 105 -4.30 -3.66 -14.94
CA GLU A 105 -3.85 -4.75 -14.07
C GLU A 105 -3.14 -5.82 -14.90
N ASP A 106 -1.87 -6.10 -14.59
CA ASP A 106 -1.04 -7.13 -15.23
C ASP A 106 -0.89 -8.31 -14.25
N LEU A 107 -1.55 -9.43 -14.58
CA LEU A 107 -1.72 -10.58 -13.69
C LEU A 107 -0.97 -11.80 -14.22
N GLY A 108 -0.10 -12.36 -13.39
CA GLY A 108 0.52 -13.66 -13.53
C GLY A 108 1.75 -13.72 -14.43
N ASP A 109 2.36 -12.58 -14.77
CA ASP A 109 3.70 -12.53 -15.35
C ASP A 109 4.74 -12.82 -14.25
N VAL A 110 5.51 -13.89 -14.43
CA VAL A 110 6.50 -14.39 -13.44
C VAL A 110 7.82 -13.65 -13.50
N ASP A 111 8.11 -12.97 -14.61
CA ASP A 111 9.23 -12.03 -14.68
C ASP A 111 8.78 -10.69 -14.10
N GLU A 112 8.88 -10.58 -12.78
CA GLU A 112 8.40 -9.41 -12.03
C GLU A 112 9.08 -8.12 -12.47
N ALA A 113 10.38 -8.15 -12.77
CA ALA A 113 11.13 -6.98 -13.23
C ALA A 113 10.60 -6.48 -14.58
N THR A 114 10.34 -7.39 -15.52
CA THR A 114 9.74 -7.04 -16.81
C THR A 114 8.32 -6.52 -16.63
N ALA A 115 7.50 -7.14 -15.78
CA ALA A 115 6.13 -6.71 -15.51
C ALA A 115 6.08 -5.32 -14.84
N ASP A 116 6.94 -5.06 -13.86
CA ASP A 116 7.07 -3.76 -13.18
C ASP A 116 7.48 -2.67 -14.19
N SER A 117 8.46 -2.97 -15.06
CA SER A 117 8.89 -2.05 -16.12
C SER A 117 7.78 -1.72 -17.11
N ARG A 118 6.99 -2.71 -17.48
CA ARG A 118 5.83 -2.55 -18.36
C ARG A 118 4.75 -1.69 -17.70
N CYS A 119 4.46 -1.94 -16.42
CA CYS A 119 3.49 -1.18 -15.65
C CYS A 119 3.83 0.32 -15.59
N LEU A 120 5.07 0.65 -15.22
CA LEU A 120 5.51 2.06 -15.18
C LEU A 120 5.54 2.70 -16.57
N TYR A 121 6.03 1.97 -17.58
CA TYR A 121 6.04 2.44 -18.97
C TYR A 121 4.64 2.78 -19.48
N ASP A 122 3.66 1.91 -19.22
CA ASP A 122 2.29 2.11 -19.66
C ASP A 122 1.62 3.26 -18.92
N ALA A 123 1.90 3.44 -17.63
CA ALA A 123 1.45 4.58 -16.85
C ALA A 123 1.96 5.92 -17.44
N LEU A 124 3.26 5.99 -17.75
CA LEU A 124 3.88 7.17 -18.38
C LEU A 124 3.35 7.41 -19.79
N SER A 125 3.19 6.34 -20.57
CA SER A 125 2.67 6.40 -21.94
C SER A 125 1.21 6.85 -21.97
N LEU A 126 0.38 6.38 -21.03
CA LEU A 126 -1.00 6.80 -20.90
C LEU A 126 -1.09 8.26 -20.46
N LEU A 127 -0.27 8.70 -19.50
CA LEU A 127 -0.22 10.11 -19.10
C LEU A 127 0.12 11.01 -20.28
N LYS A 128 1.14 10.64 -21.06
CA LYS A 128 1.56 11.35 -22.26
C LYS A 128 0.44 11.38 -23.31
N HIS A 129 -0.27 10.27 -23.47
CA HIS A 129 -1.38 10.17 -24.41
C HIS A 129 -2.57 11.07 -24.03
N ILE A 130 -2.92 11.15 -22.74
CA ILE A 130 -4.04 11.96 -22.25
C ILE A 130 -3.68 13.46 -22.21
N SER A 131 -2.48 13.79 -21.73
CA SER A 131 -2.10 15.16 -21.34
C SER A 131 -1.00 15.78 -22.20
N GLY A 132 -0.55 15.09 -23.26
CA GLY A 132 0.56 15.54 -24.09
C GLY A 132 1.90 15.39 -23.35
N ASN A 133 2.45 16.48 -22.83
CA ASN A 133 3.75 16.45 -22.14
C ASN A 133 3.69 17.29 -20.85
N PRO A 134 2.91 16.86 -19.84
CA PRO A 134 2.78 17.60 -18.60
C PRO A 134 4.12 17.60 -17.85
N ALA A 135 4.36 18.64 -17.04
CA ALA A 135 5.39 18.57 -16.00
C ALA A 135 4.92 17.58 -14.92
N TYR A 136 5.76 16.61 -14.59
CA TYR A 136 5.50 15.65 -13.53
C TYR A 136 6.80 15.22 -12.85
N THR A 137 6.66 14.63 -11.67
CA THR A 137 7.70 13.88 -10.98
C THR A 137 7.22 12.45 -10.77
N VAL A 138 8.15 11.50 -10.80
CA VAL A 138 7.86 10.10 -10.48
C VAL A 138 8.59 9.77 -9.18
N LEU A 139 7.84 9.36 -8.16
CA LEU A 139 8.37 8.89 -6.88
C LEU A 139 8.17 7.39 -6.78
N LEU A 140 9.24 6.68 -6.41
CA LEU A 140 9.30 5.23 -6.32
C LEU A 140 9.68 4.79 -4.91
N GLY A 141 9.21 3.61 -4.55
CA GLY A 141 9.54 2.94 -3.30
C GLY A 141 9.49 1.43 -3.51
N ASP A 142 10.02 0.70 -2.53
CA ASP A 142 10.08 -0.76 -2.62
C ASP A 142 9.96 -1.42 -1.24
N GLN A 143 8.81 -2.02 -1.00
CA GLN A 143 8.54 -2.72 0.26
C GLN A 143 9.37 -4.00 0.40
N ASN A 144 9.81 -4.64 -0.70
CA ASN A 144 10.66 -5.82 -0.61
C ASN A 144 12.07 -5.47 -0.12
N VAL A 145 12.59 -4.31 -0.53
CA VAL A 145 13.88 -3.81 -0.02
C VAL A 145 13.76 -3.56 1.49
N PHE A 146 12.71 -2.85 1.94
CA PHE A 146 12.49 -2.63 3.37
C PHE A 146 12.31 -3.94 4.15
N ALA A 147 11.52 -4.88 3.62
CA ALA A 147 11.32 -6.19 4.24
C ALA A 147 12.65 -6.94 4.42
N SER A 148 13.51 -6.88 3.40
CA SER A 148 14.82 -7.53 3.44
C SER A 148 15.76 -6.84 4.43
N VAL A 149 15.79 -5.51 4.49
CA VAL A 149 16.56 -4.77 5.50
C VAL A 149 16.12 -5.16 6.92
N LEU A 150 14.82 -5.26 7.18
CA LEU A 150 14.30 -5.70 8.48
C LEU A 150 14.73 -7.14 8.81
N GLN A 151 14.78 -8.03 7.81
CA GLN A 151 15.22 -9.41 7.99
C GLN A 151 16.72 -9.48 8.30
N GLU A 152 17.54 -8.79 7.52
CA GLU A 152 19.00 -8.77 7.64
C GLU A 152 19.48 -8.10 8.93
N LEU A 153 18.77 -7.07 9.41
CA LEU A 153 19.00 -6.46 10.72
C LEU A 153 18.56 -7.35 11.91
N GLY A 154 18.05 -8.56 11.64
CA GLY A 154 17.67 -9.52 12.68
C GLY A 154 16.42 -9.12 13.46
N ILE A 155 15.55 -8.28 12.91
CA ILE A 155 14.29 -7.90 13.56
C ILE A 155 13.41 -9.15 13.70
N VAL A 156 12.79 -9.36 14.87
CA VAL A 156 11.93 -10.53 15.08
C VAL A 156 10.68 -10.50 14.17
N PRO A 157 10.19 -11.66 13.66
CA PRO A 157 9.14 -11.71 12.64
C PRO A 157 7.83 -10.96 12.99
N THR A 158 7.47 -10.91 14.27
CA THR A 158 6.29 -10.16 14.75
C THR A 158 6.44 -8.66 14.53
N TRP A 159 7.61 -8.11 14.83
CA TRP A 159 7.93 -6.70 14.60
C TRP A 159 8.18 -6.38 13.13
N GLN A 160 8.79 -7.29 12.37
CA GLN A 160 8.88 -7.15 10.91
C GLN A 160 7.50 -6.94 10.29
N LYS A 161 6.53 -7.81 10.63
CA LYS A 161 5.14 -7.69 10.13
C LYS A 161 4.49 -6.36 10.53
N ARG A 162 4.69 -5.90 11.76
CA ARG A 162 4.13 -4.61 12.23
C ARG A 162 4.72 -3.42 11.48
N LEU A 163 6.05 -3.38 11.37
CA LEU A 163 6.76 -2.31 10.65
C LEU A 163 6.39 -2.31 9.15
N LEU A 164 6.32 -3.49 8.52
CA LEU A 164 5.91 -3.64 7.13
C LEU A 164 4.47 -3.19 6.87
N ARG A 165 3.53 -3.46 7.78
CA ARG A 165 2.14 -2.98 7.66
C ARG A 165 2.04 -1.46 7.76
N SER A 166 2.97 -0.82 8.46
CA SER A 166 3.04 0.64 8.55
C SER A 166 3.90 1.28 7.45
N PHE A 167 4.51 0.47 6.57
CA PHE A 167 5.32 0.95 5.45
C PHE A 167 4.41 1.59 4.38
N GLY A 168 4.33 2.93 4.42
CA GLY A 168 3.34 3.72 3.67
C GLY A 168 2.55 4.69 4.55
N ASN A 169 2.61 4.52 5.87
CA ASN A 169 2.11 5.48 6.86
C ASN A 169 3.28 6.00 7.69
N ALA A 170 3.91 7.09 7.23
CA ALA A 170 5.12 7.64 7.85
C ALA A 170 4.94 8.02 9.33
N ARG A 171 3.72 8.44 9.74
CA ARG A 171 3.42 8.73 11.14
C ARG A 171 3.42 7.44 11.97
N GLN A 172 2.65 6.46 11.55
CA GLN A 172 2.54 5.18 12.26
C GLN A 172 3.89 4.45 12.33
N LEU A 173 4.66 4.47 11.24
CA LEU A 173 6.01 3.88 11.21
C LEU A 173 6.93 4.56 12.22
N ARG A 174 6.93 5.89 12.28
CA ARG A 174 7.70 6.66 13.26
C ARG A 174 7.28 6.35 14.69
N ASP A 175 5.98 6.25 14.96
CA ASP A 175 5.46 5.92 16.28
C ASP A 175 5.92 4.51 16.72
N LEU A 176 5.95 3.54 15.80
CA LEU A 176 6.46 2.19 16.08
C LEU A 176 7.97 2.18 16.35
N LEU A 177 8.76 2.93 15.58
CA LEU A 177 10.20 3.07 15.82
C LEU A 177 10.48 3.73 17.18
N HIS A 178 9.70 4.75 17.56
CA HIS A 178 9.79 5.35 18.89
C HIS A 178 9.47 4.36 20.00
N ILE A 179 8.45 3.50 19.84
CA ILE A 179 8.13 2.45 20.83
C ILE A 179 9.30 1.45 20.98
N LEU A 180 10.00 1.15 19.88
CA LEU A 180 11.14 0.24 19.86
C LEU A 180 12.42 0.85 20.46
N ALA A 181 12.57 2.18 20.36
CA ALA A 181 13.66 2.95 20.97
C ALA A 181 13.42 3.22 22.45
N GLU A 182 12.22 3.68 22.79
CA GLU A 182 11.80 4.06 24.13
C GLU A 182 10.45 3.41 24.45
N PRO A 183 10.44 2.28 25.16
CA PRO A 183 9.19 1.68 25.57
C PRO A 183 8.41 2.61 26.48
N LYS A 184 7.12 2.76 26.20
CA LYS A 184 6.20 3.25 27.23
C LYS A 184 6.24 2.27 28.39
N SER A 185 6.50 2.76 29.61
CA SER A 185 6.09 2.04 30.81
C SER A 185 4.55 2.05 30.83
N GLU A 186 3.91 1.04 30.23
CA GLU A 186 2.46 0.91 30.38
C GLU A 186 2.11 0.40 31.79
N GLN A 187 0.90 0.76 32.23
CA GLN A 187 0.36 0.51 33.56
C GLN A 187 0.70 -0.90 34.07
N SER A 188 1.21 -0.96 35.31
CA SER A 188 1.45 -2.19 36.06
C SER A 188 0.20 -3.07 36.00
N LEU A 189 0.32 -4.24 35.37
CA LEU A 189 -0.64 -5.32 35.56
C LEU A 189 -0.70 -5.67 37.07
N PRO A 190 -1.81 -6.24 37.57
CA PRO A 190 -1.81 -6.87 38.90
C PRO A 190 -0.69 -7.92 38.99
N ALA A 191 -0.09 -8.07 40.17
CA ALA A 191 1.10 -8.92 40.37
C ALA A 191 0.87 -10.38 39.95
N ASP A 192 -0.34 -10.91 40.18
CA ASP A 192 -0.68 -12.29 39.83
C ASP A 192 -0.82 -12.46 38.31
N LEU A 193 -1.41 -11.48 37.64
CA LEU A 193 -1.49 -11.41 36.18
C LEU A 193 -0.09 -11.29 35.56
N MET A 194 0.82 -10.49 36.16
CA MET A 194 2.21 -10.42 35.71
C MET A 194 2.91 -11.77 35.76
N LYS A 195 2.80 -12.52 36.86
CA LYS A 195 3.43 -13.84 36.99
C LYS A 195 2.97 -14.82 35.92
N LEU A 196 1.66 -14.84 35.65
CA LEU A 196 1.08 -15.72 34.63
C LEU A 196 1.56 -15.34 33.21
N VAL A 197 1.67 -14.04 32.94
CA VAL A 197 2.17 -13.53 31.67
C VAL A 197 3.67 -13.79 31.50
N GLU A 198 4.48 -13.63 32.55
CA GLU A 198 5.91 -13.96 32.56
C GLU A 198 6.17 -15.45 32.34
N ALA A 199 5.30 -16.31 32.89
CA ALA A 199 5.36 -17.76 32.69
C ALA A 199 4.93 -18.21 31.29
N GLN A 200 4.37 -17.30 30.46
CA GLN A 200 3.79 -17.59 29.15
C GLN A 200 2.74 -18.72 29.16
N ASP A 201 2.01 -18.87 30.26
CA ASP A 201 1.01 -19.95 30.42
C ASP A 201 -0.37 -19.47 29.94
N GLU A 202 -0.68 -19.69 28.66
CA GLU A 202 -1.97 -19.33 28.05
C GLU A 202 -3.16 -19.99 28.75
N ALA A 203 -3.01 -21.24 29.23
CA ALA A 203 -4.09 -21.97 29.88
C ALA A 203 -4.40 -21.37 31.26
N ALA A 204 -3.37 -21.09 32.05
CA ALA A 204 -3.53 -20.46 33.35
C ALA A 204 -4.07 -19.02 33.23
N LEU A 205 -3.64 -18.25 32.23
CA LEU A 205 -4.19 -16.93 31.91
C LEU A 205 -5.66 -17.00 31.51
N THR A 206 -6.04 -17.97 30.68
CA THR A 206 -7.43 -18.18 30.25
C THR A 206 -8.30 -18.43 31.47
N ASN A 207 -7.89 -19.34 32.36
CA ASN A 207 -8.63 -19.67 33.58
C ASN A 207 -8.74 -18.46 34.53
N TYR A 208 -7.66 -17.69 34.69
CA TYR A 208 -7.66 -16.47 35.50
C TYR A 208 -8.66 -15.44 34.95
N ILE A 209 -8.62 -15.17 33.65
CA ILE A 209 -9.51 -14.20 32.99
C ILE A 209 -10.97 -14.66 33.05
N GLU A 210 -11.24 -15.96 32.87
CA GLU A 210 -12.59 -16.51 32.99
C GLU A 210 -13.14 -16.33 34.42
N GLY A 211 -12.33 -16.58 35.45
CA GLY A 211 -12.70 -16.32 36.84
C GLY A 211 -13.07 -14.86 37.09
N GLU A 212 -12.20 -13.93 36.67
CA GLU A 212 -12.44 -12.48 36.82
C GLU A 212 -13.70 -12.01 36.07
N MET A 213 -13.97 -12.57 34.88
CA MET A 213 -15.18 -12.25 34.13
C MET A 213 -16.43 -12.70 34.89
N LEU A 214 -16.43 -13.91 35.42
CA LEU A 214 -17.55 -14.44 36.21
C LEU A 214 -17.77 -13.63 37.49
N ASP A 215 -16.70 -13.27 38.21
CA ASP A 215 -16.76 -12.45 39.42
C ASP A 215 -17.29 -11.03 39.14
N ALA A 216 -16.99 -10.48 37.96
CA ALA A 216 -17.54 -9.22 37.48
C ALA A 216 -18.96 -9.32 36.91
N GLY A 217 -19.56 -10.52 36.86
CA GLY A 217 -20.89 -10.77 36.29
C GLY A 217 -20.93 -10.68 34.76
N ILE A 218 -19.78 -10.80 34.09
CA ILE A 218 -19.63 -10.77 32.63
C ILE A 218 -19.64 -12.21 32.11
N SER A 219 -20.48 -12.50 31.12
CA SER A 219 -20.51 -13.83 30.50
C SER A 219 -19.24 -14.09 29.67
N PRO A 220 -18.49 -15.19 29.89
CA PRO A 220 -17.33 -15.59 29.07
C PRO A 220 -17.65 -15.78 27.57
N SER A 221 -18.93 -15.95 27.23
CA SER A 221 -19.42 -16.10 25.86
C SER A 221 -19.90 -14.80 25.21
N ALA A 222 -19.96 -13.69 25.96
CA ALA A 222 -20.39 -12.39 25.45
C ALA A 222 -19.17 -11.52 25.10
N GLY A 223 -18.89 -11.35 23.81
CA GLY A 223 -17.77 -10.54 23.32
C GLY A 223 -16.51 -11.36 23.03
N ARG A 224 -15.33 -10.89 23.50
CA ARG A 224 -14.08 -11.62 23.33
C ARG A 224 -13.99 -12.76 24.35
N SER A 225 -13.63 -13.95 23.90
CA SER A 225 -13.45 -15.10 24.79
C SER A 225 -12.25 -14.90 25.73
N PRO A 226 -12.25 -15.52 26.93
CA PRO A 226 -11.10 -15.49 27.85
C PRO A 226 -9.79 -15.92 27.18
N THR A 227 -9.85 -16.94 26.31
CA THR A 227 -8.69 -17.42 25.54
C THR A 227 -8.18 -16.36 24.56
N GLU A 228 -9.07 -15.65 23.87
CA GLU A 228 -8.66 -14.57 22.97
C GLU A 228 -8.04 -13.40 23.74
N ILE A 229 -8.55 -13.08 24.93
CA ILE A 229 -8.00 -12.05 25.81
C ILE A 229 -6.61 -12.47 26.32
N ALA A 230 -6.46 -13.72 26.78
CA ALA A 230 -5.20 -14.31 27.25
C ALA A 230 -4.11 -14.22 26.18
N ARG A 231 -4.42 -14.70 24.96
CA ARG A 231 -3.50 -14.67 23.82
C ARG A 231 -3.05 -13.25 23.48
N ARG A 232 -3.98 -12.29 23.44
CA ARG A 232 -3.67 -10.88 23.17
C ARG A 232 -2.81 -10.26 24.28
N LEU A 233 -3.04 -10.61 25.54
CA LEU A 233 -2.21 -10.17 26.68
C LEU A 233 -0.77 -10.69 26.55
N LEU A 234 -0.59 -11.98 26.25
CA LEU A 234 0.72 -12.58 26.00
C LEU A 234 1.44 -11.92 24.81
N GLU A 235 0.74 -11.74 23.69
CA GLU A 235 1.28 -11.04 22.51
C GLU A 235 1.68 -9.60 22.86
N LYS A 236 0.86 -8.89 23.63
CA LYS A 236 1.15 -7.52 24.06
C LYS A 236 2.40 -7.45 24.92
N GLN A 237 2.57 -8.36 25.88
CA GLN A 237 3.75 -8.41 26.75
C GLN A 237 5.01 -8.72 25.94
N LEU A 238 4.98 -9.75 25.09
CA LEU A 238 6.07 -10.10 24.18
C LEU A 238 6.49 -8.89 23.34
N LEU A 239 5.54 -8.20 22.71
CA LEU A 239 5.81 -7.00 21.92
C LEU A 239 6.39 -5.86 22.76
N SER A 240 5.91 -5.68 24.00
CA SER A 240 6.40 -4.63 24.90
C SER A 240 7.82 -4.87 25.43
N SER A 241 8.29 -6.12 25.44
CA SER A 241 9.62 -6.49 25.96
C SER A 241 10.74 -6.32 24.94
N VAL A 242 10.43 -6.36 23.64
CA VAL A 242 11.43 -6.27 22.57
C VAL A 242 11.99 -4.85 22.47
N ARG A 243 13.32 -4.75 22.51
CA ARG A 243 14.08 -3.53 22.21
C ARG A 243 14.94 -3.76 21.00
N LEU A 244 14.98 -2.78 20.12
CA LEU A 244 16.04 -2.72 19.13
C LEU A 244 17.29 -2.17 19.80
N THR A 245 18.45 -2.71 19.44
CA THR A 245 19.71 -2.13 19.87
C THR A 245 19.90 -0.78 19.17
N LYS A 246 20.66 0.12 19.79
CA LYS A 246 20.96 1.43 19.21
C LYS A 246 21.51 1.35 17.77
N PRO A 247 22.46 0.44 17.44
CA PRO A 247 22.93 0.28 16.06
C PRO A 247 21.83 -0.09 15.07
N VAL A 248 20.89 -0.96 15.46
CA VAL A 248 19.78 -1.37 14.59
C VAL A 248 18.81 -0.21 14.34
N LEU A 249 18.53 0.61 15.36
CA LEU A 249 17.69 1.81 15.19
C LEU A 249 18.37 2.82 14.26
N GLU A 250 19.66 3.08 14.45
CA GLU A 250 20.45 3.98 13.60
C GLU A 250 20.46 3.49 12.14
N ALA A 251 20.60 2.18 11.92
CA ALA A 251 20.51 1.58 10.59
C ALA A 251 19.14 1.79 9.93
N LEU A 252 18.04 1.61 10.68
CA LEU A 252 16.69 1.82 10.17
C LEU A 252 16.43 3.29 9.84
N GLU A 253 16.87 4.22 10.70
CA GLU A 253 16.74 5.65 10.46
C GLU A 253 17.55 6.10 9.25
N GLU A 254 18.78 5.60 9.10
CA GLU A 254 19.62 5.86 7.94
C GLU A 254 18.97 5.33 6.66
N PHE A 255 18.51 4.07 6.64
CA PHE A 255 17.79 3.49 5.51
C PHE A 255 16.58 4.35 5.10
N LEU A 256 15.72 4.70 6.06
CA LEU A 256 14.51 5.49 5.81
C LEU A 256 14.79 6.94 5.40
N SER A 257 16.03 7.41 5.55
CA SER A 257 16.45 8.74 5.11
C SER A 257 16.92 8.78 3.65
N ILE A 258 17.14 7.62 3.01
CA ILE A 258 17.63 7.53 1.63
C ILE A 258 16.60 8.10 0.66
N ARG A 259 16.95 9.23 0.02
CA ARG A 259 16.15 9.96 -0.97
C ARG A 259 17.05 10.56 -2.04
N LEU A 260 16.95 10.07 -3.25
CA LEU A 260 17.89 10.38 -4.34
C LEU A 260 17.37 9.88 -5.69
N ALA A 261 18.06 10.17 -6.80
CA ALA A 261 17.64 9.72 -8.13
C ALA A 261 17.82 8.19 -8.30
N LEU A 262 16.96 7.52 -9.08
CA LEU A 262 16.97 6.05 -9.09
C LEU A 262 18.28 5.43 -9.61
N ASP A 263 19.00 6.13 -10.48
CA ASP A 263 20.32 5.72 -10.98
C ASP A 263 21.40 5.71 -9.87
N GLU A 264 21.30 6.57 -8.88
CA GLU A 264 22.20 6.60 -7.71
C GLU A 264 21.76 5.61 -6.61
N ALA A 265 20.50 5.15 -6.63
CA ALA A 265 19.88 4.38 -5.54
C ALA A 265 20.53 3.02 -5.33
N GLU A 266 20.92 2.36 -6.41
CA GLU A 266 21.55 1.05 -6.34
C GLU A 266 22.86 1.09 -5.54
N GLU A 267 23.72 2.07 -5.84
CA GLU A 267 25.01 2.24 -5.17
C GLU A 267 24.81 2.67 -3.70
N ALA A 268 23.89 3.60 -3.45
CA ALA A 268 23.59 4.05 -2.10
C ALA A 268 23.08 2.90 -1.20
N LEU A 269 22.19 2.05 -1.71
CA LEU A 269 21.71 0.88 -0.97
C LEU A 269 22.80 -0.18 -0.77
N PHE A 270 23.70 -0.34 -1.73
CA PHE A 270 24.84 -1.25 -1.62
C PHE A 270 25.83 -0.80 -0.53
N GLU A 271 26.21 0.48 -0.53
CA GLU A 271 27.08 1.04 0.52
C GLU A 271 26.40 1.04 1.90
N PHE A 272 25.09 1.28 1.96
CA PHE A 272 24.31 1.07 3.18
C PHE A 272 24.41 -0.37 3.69
N GLY A 273 24.22 -1.36 2.81
CA GLY A 273 24.31 -2.78 3.16
C GLY A 273 25.68 -3.17 3.70
N LYS A 274 26.76 -2.67 3.08
CA LYS A 274 28.14 -2.87 3.56
C LYS A 274 28.40 -2.24 4.92
N LYS A 275 27.94 -1.00 5.12
CA LYS A 275 28.13 -0.26 6.37
C LYS A 275 27.51 -0.96 7.57
N HIS A 276 26.33 -1.56 7.38
CA HIS A 276 25.57 -2.25 8.43
C HIS A 276 25.74 -3.77 8.42
N GLU A 277 26.75 -4.27 7.69
CA GLU A 277 27.12 -5.69 7.64
C GLU A 277 25.95 -6.63 7.31
N LEU A 278 25.06 -6.21 6.41
CA LEU A 278 23.96 -7.08 5.95
C LEU A 278 24.55 -8.30 5.23
N VAL A 279 24.00 -9.49 5.49
CA VAL A 279 24.68 -10.77 5.24
C VAL A 279 24.91 -11.02 3.74
N SER A 280 24.16 -10.35 2.86
CA SER A 280 24.13 -10.69 1.45
C SER A 280 23.56 -9.60 0.55
N ASP A 281 24.26 -9.25 -0.54
CA ASP A 281 23.75 -8.34 -1.60
C ASP A 281 22.50 -8.86 -2.32
N HIS A 282 22.07 -10.09 -2.02
CA HIS A 282 20.88 -10.69 -2.62
C HIS A 282 19.61 -9.87 -2.33
N PHE A 283 19.57 -9.09 -1.24
CA PHE A 283 18.44 -8.20 -0.96
C PHE A 283 18.20 -7.14 -2.05
N LEU A 284 19.23 -6.82 -2.85
CA LEU A 284 19.15 -5.87 -3.95
C LEU A 284 18.87 -6.51 -5.31
N MET A 285 18.98 -7.83 -5.46
CA MET A 285 18.83 -8.48 -6.77
C MET A 285 17.51 -8.13 -7.48
N PRO A 286 16.32 -8.18 -6.83
CA PRO A 286 15.08 -7.77 -7.46
C PRO A 286 15.07 -6.29 -7.87
N PHE A 287 15.64 -5.41 -7.03
CA PHE A 287 15.76 -3.98 -7.28
C PHE A 287 16.62 -3.70 -8.52
N LYS A 288 17.81 -4.32 -8.59
CA LYS A 288 18.73 -4.23 -9.73
C LYS A 288 18.10 -4.75 -11.02
N ALA A 289 17.42 -5.90 -10.94
CA ALA A 289 16.73 -6.48 -12.09
C ALA A 289 15.65 -5.54 -12.64
N ARG A 290 14.87 -4.90 -11.76
CA ARG A 290 13.86 -3.89 -12.15
C ARG A 290 14.50 -2.66 -12.79
N ASN A 291 15.57 -2.11 -12.21
CA ASN A 291 16.26 -0.94 -12.78
C ASN A 291 16.79 -1.24 -14.18
N ARG A 292 17.39 -2.42 -14.38
CA ARG A 292 17.81 -2.88 -15.71
C ARG A 292 16.62 -3.00 -16.67
N ALA A 293 15.49 -3.55 -16.22
CA ALA A 293 14.28 -3.67 -17.04
C ALA A 293 13.70 -2.29 -17.42
N PHE A 294 13.74 -1.30 -16.52
CA PHE A 294 13.39 0.09 -16.81
C PHE A 294 14.29 0.67 -17.92
N SER A 295 15.60 0.57 -17.80
CA SER A 295 16.55 1.06 -18.82
C SER A 295 16.35 0.38 -20.17
N ASN A 296 16.17 -0.95 -20.18
CA ASN A 296 15.91 -1.71 -21.41
C ASN A 296 14.62 -1.27 -22.11
N ARG A 297 13.67 -0.70 -21.38
CA ARG A 297 12.40 -0.17 -21.91
C ARG A 297 12.47 1.32 -22.26
N GLY A 298 13.64 1.94 -22.11
CA GLY A 298 13.88 3.34 -22.42
C GLY A 298 13.41 4.32 -21.33
N ILE A 299 13.19 3.85 -20.10
CA ILE A 299 12.90 4.73 -18.97
C ILE A 299 14.22 5.24 -18.39
N ALA A 300 14.41 6.56 -18.39
CA ALA A 300 15.58 7.24 -17.85
C ALA A 300 15.55 7.20 -16.31
N LEU A 301 16.49 6.48 -15.67
CA LEU A 301 16.48 6.26 -14.23
C LEU A 301 16.71 7.56 -13.45
N GLU A 302 17.55 8.45 -13.99
CA GLU A 302 17.86 9.78 -13.45
C GLU A 302 16.63 10.70 -13.37
N SER A 303 15.59 10.40 -14.15
CA SER A 303 14.31 11.15 -14.14
C SER A 303 13.35 10.67 -13.03
N LEU A 304 13.68 9.56 -12.36
CA LEU A 304 12.84 8.95 -11.33
C LEU A 304 13.47 9.22 -9.96
N GLN A 305 12.64 9.58 -8.99
CA GLN A 305 13.05 9.77 -7.61
C GLN A 305 12.79 8.49 -6.82
N TYR A 306 13.78 8.04 -6.06
CA TYR A 306 13.66 6.94 -5.11
C TYR A 306 13.61 7.49 -3.68
N ASP A 307 12.64 7.01 -2.89
CA ASP A 307 12.56 7.26 -1.46
C ASP A 307 12.38 5.92 -0.75
N ALA A 308 13.37 5.52 0.04
CA ALA A 308 13.36 4.25 0.74
C ALA A 308 12.26 4.15 1.82
N ALA A 309 11.74 5.28 2.30
CA ALA A 309 10.60 5.33 3.21
C ALA A 309 9.25 5.45 2.48
N PHE A 310 9.25 5.51 1.15
CA PHE A 310 8.01 5.61 0.39
C PHE A 310 7.32 4.26 0.25
N GLY A 311 6.14 4.16 0.88
CA GLY A 311 5.17 3.11 0.69
C GLY A 311 3.81 3.70 0.31
N ARG A 312 2.88 2.84 -0.07
CA ARG A 312 1.50 3.24 -0.41
C ARG A 312 0.54 2.88 0.73
N PRO A 313 -0.53 3.65 0.96
CA PRO A 313 -1.46 3.44 2.08
C PRO A 313 -2.42 2.24 1.91
N LEU A 314 -2.28 1.45 0.84
CA LEU A 314 -3.10 0.26 0.61
C LEU A 314 -2.32 -0.97 1.05
N ASP A 315 -2.90 -1.73 1.97
CA ASP A 315 -2.23 -2.83 2.67
C ASP A 315 -1.84 -4.00 1.76
N TYR A 316 -2.41 -4.08 0.55
CA TYR A 316 -2.18 -5.16 -0.39
C TYR A 316 -0.88 -5.04 -1.21
N TYR A 317 -0.20 -3.89 -1.19
CA TYR A 317 1.09 -3.76 -1.87
C TYR A 317 2.17 -4.62 -1.18
N THR A 318 3.14 -5.09 -1.97
CA THR A 318 4.11 -6.10 -1.53
C THR A 318 5.53 -5.85 -2.02
N GLY A 319 5.78 -4.86 -2.88
CA GLY A 319 7.09 -4.65 -3.48
C GLY A 319 7.20 -3.27 -4.11
N PHE A 320 7.54 -3.23 -5.39
CA PHE A 320 7.57 -2.00 -6.21
C PHE A 320 6.30 -1.18 -6.04
N VAL A 321 6.43 0.10 -5.70
CA VAL A 321 5.31 1.07 -5.68
C VAL A 321 5.75 2.39 -6.29
N PHE A 322 4.80 3.12 -6.86
CA PHE A 322 5.09 4.41 -7.47
C PHE A 322 3.91 5.37 -7.45
N GLU A 323 4.24 6.66 -7.55
CA GLU A 323 3.30 7.74 -7.86
C GLU A 323 3.89 8.66 -8.92
N ILE A 324 3.02 9.10 -9.82
CA ILE A 324 3.31 10.18 -10.77
C ILE A 324 2.53 11.41 -10.32
N ARG A 325 3.24 12.47 -9.98
CA ARG A 325 2.69 13.67 -9.35
C ARG A 325 2.89 14.91 -10.21
N ARG A 326 1.94 15.83 -10.13
CA ARG A 326 2.11 17.22 -10.55
C ARG A 326 1.96 18.08 -9.31
N ASP A 327 3.03 18.77 -8.93
CA ASP A 327 3.12 19.46 -7.64
C ASP A 327 2.81 18.50 -6.47
N SER A 328 1.80 18.80 -5.66
CA SER A 328 1.31 17.94 -4.57
C SER A 328 0.30 16.88 -5.00
N ASP A 329 -0.23 16.95 -6.23
CA ASP A 329 -1.34 16.11 -6.68
C ASP A 329 -0.84 14.81 -7.30
N VAL A 330 -1.29 13.69 -6.74
CA VAL A 330 -1.04 12.35 -7.31
C VAL A 330 -1.97 12.12 -8.49
N MET A 331 -1.43 12.07 -9.70
CA MET A 331 -2.19 11.84 -10.93
C MET A 331 -2.30 10.36 -11.28
N ILE A 332 -1.25 9.60 -11.01
CA ILE A 332 -1.19 8.15 -11.24
C ILE A 332 -0.51 7.50 -10.04
N GLY A 333 -0.95 6.31 -9.69
CA GLY A 333 -0.36 5.54 -8.61
C GLY A 333 -0.57 4.06 -8.83
N GLY A 334 0.46 3.28 -8.53
CA GLY A 334 0.49 1.87 -8.83
C GLY A 334 1.56 1.14 -8.03
N GLY A 335 1.68 -0.15 -8.32
CA GLY A 335 2.65 -1.02 -7.68
C GLY A 335 2.26 -2.48 -7.72
N ARG A 336 3.12 -3.30 -7.13
CA ARG A 336 3.06 -4.77 -7.08
C ARG A 336 2.32 -5.26 -5.85
N TYR A 337 1.41 -6.21 -6.03
CA TYR A 337 0.50 -6.73 -5.02
C TYR A 337 0.35 -8.26 -5.09
N ASN A 338 1.47 -8.98 -5.06
CA ASN A 338 1.56 -10.43 -5.24
C ASN A 338 0.70 -11.26 -4.29
N ARG A 339 0.38 -10.73 -3.10
CA ARG A 339 -0.43 -11.45 -2.10
C ARG A 339 -1.93 -11.29 -2.32
N LEU A 340 -2.37 -10.24 -3.02
CA LEU A 340 -3.78 -9.89 -3.16
C LEU A 340 -4.58 -11.02 -3.79
N MET A 341 -4.07 -11.64 -4.85
CA MET A 341 -4.78 -12.70 -5.58
C MET A 341 -5.11 -13.90 -4.67
N THR A 342 -4.15 -14.34 -3.85
CA THR A 342 -4.37 -15.43 -2.89
C THR A 342 -5.30 -15.00 -1.76
N MET A 343 -5.17 -13.77 -1.27
CA MET A 343 -6.08 -13.22 -0.24
C MET A 343 -7.54 -13.12 -0.75
N LEU A 344 -7.74 -12.97 -2.06
CA LEU A 344 -9.05 -12.97 -2.71
C LEU A 344 -9.53 -14.37 -3.13
N GLY A 345 -8.82 -15.43 -2.74
CA GLY A 345 -9.26 -16.82 -2.94
C GLY A 345 -8.71 -17.51 -4.20
N ALA A 346 -7.63 -17.02 -4.81
CA ALA A 346 -6.95 -17.78 -5.86
C ALA A 346 -6.26 -19.04 -5.27
N ASP A 347 -6.46 -20.19 -5.92
CA ASP A 347 -5.91 -21.49 -5.49
C ASP A 347 -4.37 -21.58 -5.49
N ARG A 348 -3.72 -20.65 -6.20
CA ARG A 348 -2.26 -20.56 -6.30
C ARG A 348 -1.81 -19.10 -6.28
N PRO A 349 -0.58 -18.79 -5.85
CA PRO A 349 -0.01 -17.46 -5.98
C PRO A 349 -0.02 -16.99 -7.44
N ILE A 350 -0.53 -15.77 -7.67
CA ILE A 350 -0.52 -15.10 -8.97
C ILE A 350 0.18 -13.76 -8.74
N PRO A 351 1.43 -13.57 -9.23
CA PRO A 351 2.11 -12.29 -9.13
C PRO A 351 1.31 -11.23 -9.89
N ALA A 352 1.26 -10.01 -9.38
CA ALA A 352 0.40 -8.99 -9.97
C ALA A 352 0.94 -7.58 -9.74
N VAL A 353 0.81 -6.73 -10.76
CA VAL A 353 1.23 -5.34 -10.74
C VAL A 353 0.25 -4.51 -11.58
N GLY A 354 -0.01 -3.29 -11.15
CA GLY A 354 -0.94 -2.43 -11.86
C GLY A 354 -0.93 -1.00 -11.37
N PHE A 355 -1.70 -0.16 -12.04
CA PHE A 355 -1.80 1.26 -11.74
C PHE A 355 -3.18 1.81 -12.06
N SER A 356 -3.51 2.93 -11.41
CA SER A 356 -4.72 3.70 -11.67
C SER A 356 -4.39 5.18 -11.82
N VAL A 357 -5.07 5.83 -12.77
CA VAL A 357 -5.00 7.25 -13.11
C VAL A 357 -6.25 7.94 -12.57
N TRP A 358 -6.10 9.09 -11.92
CA TRP A 358 -7.21 9.95 -11.50
C TRP A 358 -7.50 11.00 -12.58
N LEU A 359 -8.52 10.78 -13.41
CA LEU A 359 -8.75 11.61 -14.61
C LEU A 359 -9.13 13.06 -14.27
N ASP A 360 -9.84 13.27 -13.17
CA ASP A 360 -10.28 14.61 -12.77
C ASP A 360 -9.10 15.49 -12.32
N ARG A 361 -8.04 14.88 -11.79
CA ARG A 361 -6.80 15.58 -11.42
C ARG A 361 -6.00 16.01 -12.65
N LEU A 362 -6.14 15.27 -13.77
CA LEU A 362 -5.55 15.66 -15.05
C LEU A 362 -6.29 16.86 -15.67
N ALA A 363 -7.61 16.97 -15.46
CA ALA A 363 -8.45 18.04 -16.02
C ALA A 363 -8.17 19.44 -15.47
N ASN A 364 -7.85 19.54 -14.18
CA ASN A 364 -7.66 20.82 -13.52
C ASN A 364 -6.32 21.52 -13.87
N GLY A 365 -5.56 20.99 -14.82
CA GLY A 365 -4.27 21.52 -15.28
C GLY A 365 -4.33 22.61 -16.35
N LYS A 366 -5.41 23.41 -16.43
CA LYS A 366 -5.39 24.59 -17.31
C LYS A 366 -4.41 25.62 -16.75
N ALA A 367 -3.48 26.05 -17.61
CA ALA A 367 -2.54 27.12 -17.36
C ALA A 367 -3.28 28.41 -16.92
N ASN A 368 -3.24 28.73 -15.63
CA ASN A 368 -3.50 30.10 -15.18
C ASN A 368 -2.26 30.94 -15.44
N GLY A 369 -2.08 31.30 -16.71
CA GLY A 369 -1.42 32.54 -17.06
C GLY A 369 -2.38 33.70 -16.79
N ILE A 370 -1.87 34.71 -16.09
CA ILE A 370 -2.40 36.07 -15.92
C ILE A 370 -3.37 36.26 -14.74
N GLY A 371 -2.87 36.99 -13.73
CA GLY A 371 -3.69 37.59 -12.67
C GLY A 371 -2.97 37.80 -11.33
N VAL A 372 -1.74 38.33 -11.31
CA VAL A 372 -1.18 38.90 -10.08
C VAL A 372 -1.95 40.19 -9.79
N GLU A 373 -3.02 40.10 -8.99
CA GLU A 373 -3.50 41.26 -8.26
C GLU A 373 -2.75 41.35 -6.93
N SER A 374 -1.85 42.32 -6.89
CA SER A 374 -1.24 42.89 -5.70
C SER A 374 -2.31 43.21 -4.65
N ARG A 375 -2.29 42.49 -3.52
CA ARG A 375 -2.94 42.99 -2.31
C ARG A 375 -2.01 43.99 -1.64
N GLU A 376 -2.19 45.25 -2.00
CA GLU A 376 -1.80 46.38 -1.16
C GLU A 376 -2.46 46.25 0.22
N GLY A 377 -1.69 46.61 1.24
CA GLY A 377 -2.01 46.38 2.63
C GLY A 377 -3.21 47.18 3.14
N LYS A 378 -3.74 46.70 4.27
CA LYS A 378 -4.28 47.57 5.30
C LYS A 378 -3.82 47.08 6.66
N SER A 379 -3.00 47.93 7.27
CA SER A 379 -2.81 48.10 8.70
C SER A 379 -4.14 48.00 9.46
N LEU A 380 -4.17 47.17 10.50
CA LEU A 380 -4.33 47.54 11.92
C LEU A 380 -4.12 46.32 12.80
#